data_AF-A0A434AGB3-F1
#
_entry.id   AF-A0A434AGB3-F1
#
_cell.length_a   1.000
_cell.length_b   1.000
_cell.length_c   1.000
_cell.angle_alpha   90.00
_cell.angle_beta   90.00
_cell.angle_gamma   90.00
#
_symmetry.space_group_name_H-M   'P 1'
#
loop_
_entity.id
_entity.type
_entity.pdbx_description
1 polymer ?
#
loop_
_entity_poly.entity_id
_entity_poly.type
_entity_poly.pdbx_seq_one_letter_code
_entity_poly.pdbx_strand_id
1 'polypeptide(L)'
;MAGIVENTLSQSKLPKFFNELENFSVNDSLKPDPYGLRLAWFQRDESSLLLDKIKEYNFQGEIAERIRPYIPTDYPLEITSNVYFVLTGWEWGDAMVRKITKTDDYYRVMEQGEPIIIVNLSIITNLYGDDIDTLLNDNISQTITHELFHLVFANYQSVSSSWKNNSDTTKIGQLVEIVQNEGIAHYISHNQKQNLIKNYNTSNELKEHEVEAFKQLDIAVKQLLNPELSNQEKDNILMKSNSGRYWDKFGAIAGKFMVYHIEKEYGEQAIQKSLSKGAYYFLELYNKVQSENSELPILPEELKERIKY
;
A
#
# COMPACT_ATOMS: atom_id res chain seq x y z
N MET A 1 6.27 26.34 -0.70
CA MET A 1 5.28 25.31 -0.30
C MET A 1 4.45 24.99 -1.53
N ALA A 2 4.72 23.86 -2.19
CA ALA A 2 4.04 23.47 -3.43
C ALA A 2 2.86 22.55 -3.06
N GLY A 3 1.63 23.00 -3.31
CA GLY A 3 0.43 22.19 -3.15
C GLY A 3 0.33 21.19 -4.28
N ILE A 4 0.22 19.92 -3.93
CA ILE A 4 -0.03 18.81 -4.86
C ILE A 4 -1.54 18.80 -5.16
N VAL A 5 -1.92 19.00 -6.43
CA VAL A 5 -3.34 19.04 -6.87
C VAL A 5 -3.65 17.77 -7.65
N GLU A 6 -4.62 16.97 -7.18
CA GLU A 6 -5.08 15.76 -7.88
C GLU A 6 -6.63 15.66 -7.90
N ASN A 7 -7.12 15.18 -9.04
CA ASN A 7 -8.49 15.31 -9.57
C ASN A 7 -9.37 14.12 -9.15
N THR A 8 -9.91 14.07 -7.93
CA THR A 8 -10.94 13.06 -7.56
C THR A 8 -11.82 13.56 -6.42
N LEU A 9 -13.14 13.36 -6.54
CA LEU A 9 -14.25 14.26 -6.13
C LEU A 9 -14.30 15.49 -7.04
N SER A 10 -15.48 15.93 -7.48
CA SER A 10 -15.60 17.05 -8.42
C SER A 10 -14.87 18.28 -7.85
N GLN A 11 -13.62 18.53 -8.28
CA GLN A 11 -12.77 19.63 -7.78
C GLN A 11 -13.45 20.99 -7.93
N SER A 12 -14.49 21.08 -8.76
CA SER A 12 -15.35 22.26 -8.91
C SER A 12 -16.05 22.71 -7.63
N LYS A 13 -16.05 21.92 -6.54
CA LYS A 13 -16.69 22.29 -5.26
C LYS A 13 -15.73 22.55 -4.10
N LEU A 14 -14.44 22.21 -4.21
CA LEU A 14 -13.50 22.45 -3.12
C LEU A 14 -12.93 23.88 -3.22
N PRO A 15 -12.80 24.61 -2.10
CA PRO A 15 -12.11 25.89 -2.09
C PRO A 15 -10.65 25.68 -2.49
N LYS A 16 -10.04 26.65 -3.20
CA LYS A 16 -8.63 26.54 -3.59
C LYS A 16 -7.75 26.47 -2.34
N PHE A 17 -6.74 25.59 -2.34
CA PHE A 17 -5.79 25.43 -1.24
C PHE A 17 -5.21 26.75 -0.73
N PHE A 18 -4.75 27.63 -1.63
CA PHE A 18 -4.21 28.93 -1.24
C PHE A 18 -5.22 29.81 -0.51
N ASN A 19 -6.49 29.80 -0.94
CA ASN A 19 -7.54 30.54 -0.27
C ASN A 19 -7.81 29.96 1.12
N GLU A 20 -7.79 28.63 1.27
CA GLU A 20 -7.94 28.00 2.59
C GLU A 20 -6.77 28.32 3.51
N LEU A 21 -5.55 28.34 2.98
CA LEU A 21 -4.34 28.69 3.73
C LEU A 21 -4.35 30.15 4.17
N GLU A 22 -4.72 31.08 3.30
CA GLU A 22 -4.81 32.52 3.63
C GLU A 22 -5.89 32.81 4.67
N ASN A 23 -6.99 32.07 4.63
CA ASN A 23 -8.11 32.22 5.56
C ASN A 23 -8.06 31.25 6.75
N PHE A 24 -6.95 30.54 6.96
CA PHE A 24 -6.84 29.56 8.03
C PHE A 24 -6.77 30.24 9.39
N SER A 25 -7.61 29.76 10.32
CA SER A 25 -7.58 30.15 11.73
C SER A 25 -7.75 28.92 12.59
N VAL A 26 -6.78 28.65 13.48
CA VAL A 26 -6.82 27.50 14.39
C VAL A 26 -8.07 27.49 15.29
N ASN A 27 -8.60 28.67 15.60
CA ASN A 27 -9.74 28.85 16.51
C ASN A 27 -11.10 28.59 15.84
N ASP A 28 -11.16 28.49 14.51
CA ASP A 28 -12.42 28.28 13.78
C ASP A 28 -12.71 26.78 13.65
N SER A 29 -13.20 26.14 14.72
CA SER A 29 -13.49 24.70 14.79
C SER A 29 -14.66 24.22 13.93
N LEU A 30 -15.48 25.14 13.45
CA LEU A 30 -16.68 24.83 12.66
C LEU A 30 -16.41 24.83 11.15
N LYS A 31 -15.29 25.41 10.72
CA LYS A 31 -14.90 25.42 9.30
C LYS A 31 -14.46 24.02 8.86
N PRO A 32 -14.94 23.52 7.71
CA PRO A 32 -14.42 22.31 7.07
C PRO A 32 -12.91 22.42 6.85
N ASP A 33 -12.18 21.33 7.05
CA ASP A 33 -10.72 21.26 6.88
C ASP A 33 -10.33 20.25 5.78
N PRO A 34 -10.68 20.51 4.52
CA PRO A 34 -10.50 19.55 3.42
C PRO A 34 -9.02 19.27 3.09
N TYR A 35 -8.09 20.05 3.66
CA TYR A 35 -6.65 19.92 3.43
C TYR A 35 -5.86 19.56 4.70
N GLY A 36 -6.55 19.30 5.83
CA GLY A 36 -5.91 18.97 7.10
C GLY A 36 -5.02 20.09 7.66
N LEU A 37 -5.31 21.36 7.38
CA LEU A 37 -4.54 22.51 7.87
C LEU A 37 -4.53 22.59 9.40
N ARG A 38 -5.63 22.18 10.05
CA ARG A 38 -5.73 22.18 11.52
C ARG A 38 -4.84 21.09 12.10
N LEU A 39 -4.88 19.89 11.53
CA LEU A 39 -4.01 18.79 11.93
C LEU A 39 -2.55 19.19 11.75
N ALA A 40 -2.20 19.73 10.58
CA ALA A 40 -0.87 20.24 10.28
C ALA A 40 -0.40 21.28 11.29
N TRP A 41 -1.27 22.23 11.66
CA TRP A 41 -0.96 23.24 12.66
C TRP A 41 -0.68 22.66 14.03
N PHE A 42 -1.52 21.73 14.50
CA PHE A 42 -1.36 21.11 15.83
C PHE A 42 -0.14 20.20 15.92
N GLN A 43 0.23 19.55 14.82
CA GLN A 43 1.33 18.60 14.75
C GLN A 43 2.65 19.20 14.25
N ARG A 44 2.71 20.53 14.04
CA ARG A 44 3.83 21.18 13.34
C ARG A 44 5.16 21.04 14.08
N ASP A 45 5.16 21.06 15.40
CA ASP A 45 6.38 21.09 16.20
C ASP A 45 7.01 19.68 16.20
N GLU A 46 6.20 18.64 16.43
CA GLU A 46 6.55 17.23 16.30
C GLU A 46 6.95 16.86 14.87
N SER A 47 6.19 17.31 13.87
CA SER A 47 6.50 17.08 12.45
C SER A 47 7.82 17.73 12.04
N SER A 48 8.14 18.92 12.58
CA SER A 48 9.42 19.60 12.32
C SER A 48 10.59 18.82 12.91
N LEU A 49 10.46 18.35 14.17
CA LEU A 49 11.47 17.53 14.83
C LEU A 49 11.71 16.22 14.06
N LEU A 50 10.64 15.55 13.64
CA LEU A 50 10.72 14.33 12.84
C LEU A 50 11.38 14.61 11.48
N LEU A 51 11.03 15.70 10.80
CA LEU A 51 11.64 16.07 9.53
C LEU A 51 13.15 16.31 9.65
N ASP A 52 13.61 16.94 10.72
CA ASP A 52 15.05 17.16 10.93
C ASP A 52 15.79 15.83 11.14
N LYS A 53 15.20 14.89 11.89
CA LYS A 53 15.74 13.53 12.03
C LYS A 53 15.77 12.76 10.71
N ILE A 54 14.71 12.88 9.90
CA ILE A 54 14.64 12.27 8.56
C ILE A 54 15.79 12.76 7.68
N LYS A 55 16.12 14.05 7.69
CA LYS A 55 17.22 14.60 6.88
C LYS A 55 18.59 14.03 7.26
N GLU A 56 18.77 13.65 8.52
CA GLU A 56 20.00 13.05 9.04
C GLU A 56 20.05 11.53 8.84
N TYR A 57 18.92 10.90 8.54
CA TYR A 57 18.78 9.44 8.48
C TYR A 57 19.11 8.88 7.10
N ASN A 58 19.93 7.83 7.06
CA ASN A 58 20.29 7.14 5.81
C ASN A 58 19.28 6.04 5.46
N PHE A 59 18.14 6.42 4.87
CA PHE A 59 17.11 5.48 4.43
C PHE A 59 17.56 4.53 3.32
N GLN A 60 18.52 4.95 2.49
CA GLN A 60 18.81 4.29 1.22
C GLN A 60 19.31 2.85 1.40
N GLY A 61 20.21 2.63 2.36
CA GLY A 61 20.78 1.31 2.61
C GLY A 61 19.73 0.36 3.18
N GLU A 62 19.10 0.74 4.28
CA GLU A 62 18.22 -0.14 5.02
C GLU A 62 16.96 -0.54 4.24
N ILE A 63 16.29 0.42 3.60
CA ILE A 63 15.05 0.14 2.87
C ILE A 63 15.34 -0.72 1.63
N ALA A 64 16.44 -0.45 0.91
CA ALA A 64 16.82 -1.24 -0.25
C ALA A 64 17.14 -2.70 0.14
N GLU A 65 17.83 -2.93 1.26
CA GLU A 65 18.12 -4.28 1.75
C GLU A 65 16.85 -5.04 2.18
N ARG A 66 15.79 -4.35 2.63
CA ARG A 66 14.50 -4.99 2.95
C ARG A 66 13.74 -5.44 1.70
N ILE A 67 13.78 -4.66 0.63
CA ILE A 67 13.00 -4.92 -0.60
C ILE A 67 13.73 -5.91 -1.53
N ARG A 68 15.07 -5.79 -1.63
CA ARG A 68 15.88 -6.58 -2.59
C ARG A 68 15.59 -8.08 -2.58
N PRO A 69 15.41 -8.76 -1.42
CA PRO A 69 15.13 -10.21 -1.41
C PRO A 69 13.80 -10.61 -2.05
N TYR A 70 12.90 -9.67 -2.30
CA TYR A 70 11.56 -9.93 -2.84
C TYR A 70 11.44 -9.61 -4.33
N ILE A 71 12.39 -8.85 -4.89
CA ILE A 71 12.39 -8.45 -6.30
C ILE A 71 13.07 -9.52 -7.16
N PRO A 72 12.57 -9.80 -8.38
CA PRO A 72 13.20 -10.75 -9.28
C PRO A 72 14.68 -10.43 -9.56
N THR A 73 15.53 -11.46 -9.49
CA THR A 73 16.99 -11.32 -9.65
C THR A 73 17.45 -10.95 -11.06
N ASP A 74 16.59 -11.12 -12.06
CA ASP A 74 16.81 -10.70 -13.44
C ASP A 74 16.54 -9.21 -13.67
N TYR A 75 16.09 -8.50 -12.64
CA TYR A 75 15.80 -7.07 -12.70
C TYR A 75 16.86 -6.24 -11.97
N PRO A 76 17.55 -5.31 -12.66
CA PRO A 76 18.50 -4.43 -12.00
C PRO A 76 17.72 -3.44 -11.12
N LEU A 77 17.95 -3.50 -9.80
CA LEU A 77 17.36 -2.58 -8.84
C LEU A 77 18.06 -1.21 -8.89
N GLU A 78 17.89 -0.49 -9.99
CA GLU A 78 18.44 0.86 -10.23
C GLU A 78 17.31 1.88 -10.33
N ILE A 79 16.62 2.10 -9.21
CA ILE A 79 15.50 3.03 -9.16
C ILE A 79 15.80 4.17 -8.21
N THR A 80 15.62 5.39 -8.71
CA THR A 80 15.67 6.61 -7.92
C THR A 80 14.26 7.21 -7.89
N SER A 81 13.82 7.63 -6.72
CA SER A 81 12.54 8.32 -6.54
C SER A 81 12.72 9.45 -5.54
N ASN A 82 12.06 10.57 -5.82
CA ASN A 82 11.99 11.68 -4.88
C ASN A 82 10.92 11.40 -3.81
N VAL A 83 11.30 11.56 -2.55
CA VAL A 83 10.38 11.46 -1.40
C VAL A 83 10.04 12.87 -0.92
N TYR A 84 8.75 13.21 -0.94
CA TYR A 84 8.23 14.49 -0.50
C TYR A 84 7.52 14.34 0.84
N PHE A 85 8.06 15.01 1.86
CA PHE A 85 7.40 15.13 3.16
C PHE A 85 6.49 16.36 3.17
N VAL A 86 5.21 16.13 3.42
CA VAL A 86 4.18 17.16 3.46
C VAL A 86 3.51 17.20 4.84
N LEU A 87 2.91 18.34 5.18
CA LEU A 87 2.14 18.52 6.43
C LEU A 87 0.63 18.54 6.18
N THR A 88 0.24 18.93 4.96
CA THR A 88 -1.14 19.16 4.58
C THR A 88 -1.46 18.32 3.35
N GLY A 89 -2.74 18.04 3.13
CA GLY A 89 -3.20 17.27 1.99
C GLY A 89 -4.22 16.20 2.38
N TRP A 90 -4.18 15.12 1.59
CA TRP A 90 -5.21 14.08 1.52
C TRP A 90 -5.60 13.48 2.87
N GLU A 91 -6.90 13.28 3.07
CA GLU A 91 -7.50 12.75 4.30
C GLU A 91 -7.44 11.21 4.41
N TRP A 92 -6.96 10.49 3.36
CA TRP A 92 -7.12 9.03 3.25
C TRP A 92 -5.83 8.20 3.29
N GLY A 93 -4.64 8.79 3.50
CA GLY A 93 -3.39 8.02 3.57
C GLY A 93 -2.21 8.78 4.19
N ASP A 94 -1.41 8.05 4.96
CA ASP A 94 -0.15 8.48 5.57
C ASP A 94 1.00 8.56 4.53
N ALA A 95 0.96 7.73 3.49
CA ALA A 95 1.78 7.88 2.29
C ALA A 95 1.13 7.33 1.02
N MET A 96 1.75 7.62 -0.12
CA MET A 96 1.36 7.08 -1.41
C MET A 96 2.46 7.26 -2.47
N VAL A 97 2.47 6.37 -3.47
CA VAL A 97 3.13 6.62 -4.76
C VAL A 97 2.22 7.43 -5.69
N ARG A 98 2.79 8.47 -6.33
CA ARG A 98 2.12 9.26 -7.37
C ARG A 98 3.08 9.61 -8.50
N LYS A 99 2.53 9.95 -9.67
CA LYS A 99 3.33 10.49 -10.79
C LYS A 99 3.09 11.98 -10.91
N ILE A 100 4.17 12.76 -10.96
CA ILE A 100 4.08 14.21 -11.06
C ILE A 100 4.74 14.72 -12.34
N THR A 101 4.23 15.86 -12.82
CA THR A 101 4.91 16.68 -13.82
C THR A 101 5.08 18.08 -13.26
N LYS A 102 6.30 18.63 -13.37
CA LYS A 102 6.57 20.02 -13.04
C LYS A 102 6.05 20.92 -14.16
N THR A 103 5.13 21.81 -13.83
CA THR A 103 4.61 22.84 -14.74
C THR A 103 4.86 24.20 -14.09
N ASP A 104 5.79 24.98 -14.66
CA ASP A 104 6.28 26.23 -14.08
C ASP A 104 6.77 26.06 -12.64
N ASP A 105 6.15 26.76 -11.68
CA ASP A 105 6.47 26.74 -10.25
C ASP A 105 5.67 25.70 -9.44
N TYR A 106 4.91 24.82 -10.10
CA TYR A 106 4.01 23.88 -9.44
C TYR A 106 4.22 22.43 -9.92
N TYR A 107 3.96 21.48 -9.02
CA TYR A 107 3.88 20.06 -9.37
C TYR A 107 2.41 19.68 -9.52
N ARG A 108 2.08 19.00 -10.62
CA ARG A 108 0.75 18.45 -10.87
C ARG A 108 0.82 16.95 -10.83
N VAL A 109 -0.14 16.32 -10.16
CA VAL A 109 -0.27 14.87 -10.22
C VAL A 109 -1.01 14.48 -11.49
N MET A 110 -0.46 13.50 -12.19
CA MET A 110 -0.83 13.15 -13.55
C MET A 110 -0.69 11.63 -13.72
N GLU A 111 -1.36 11.04 -14.71
CA GLU A 111 -1.20 9.60 -15.02
C GLU A 111 0.20 9.27 -15.59
N GLN A 112 0.85 10.28 -16.17
CA GLN A 112 2.20 10.23 -16.73
C GLN A 112 3.10 11.23 -16.01
N GLY A 113 4.35 10.86 -15.76
CA GLY A 113 5.31 11.73 -15.08
C GLY A 113 6.35 10.95 -14.30
N GLU A 114 7.11 11.69 -13.50
CA GLU A 114 8.10 11.15 -12.58
C GLU A 114 7.39 10.49 -11.39
N PRO A 115 7.64 9.21 -11.08
CA PRO A 115 7.08 8.57 -9.90
C PRO A 115 7.77 9.12 -8.65
N ILE A 116 6.96 9.49 -7.66
CA ILE A 116 7.39 10.07 -6.39
C ILE A 116 6.67 9.37 -5.24
N ILE A 117 7.25 9.45 -4.05
CA ILE A 117 6.60 9.04 -2.80
C ILE A 117 6.22 10.30 -2.05
N ILE A 118 4.97 10.40 -1.60
CA ILE A 118 4.49 11.49 -0.75
C ILE A 118 4.22 10.90 0.62
N VAL A 119 4.75 11.52 1.68
CA VAL A 119 4.56 11.11 3.08
C VAL A 119 3.97 12.28 3.86
N ASN A 120 2.82 12.09 4.50
CA ASN A 120 2.16 13.09 5.32
C ASN A 120 2.59 12.97 6.79
N LEU A 121 3.52 13.83 7.20
CA LEU A 121 4.10 13.79 8.54
C LEU A 121 3.06 14.09 9.63
N SER A 122 2.09 14.97 9.36
CA SER A 122 1.08 15.35 10.36
C SER A 122 0.05 14.24 10.62
N ILE A 123 -0.19 13.37 9.65
CA ILE A 123 -0.95 12.12 9.89
C ILE A 123 -0.09 11.16 10.71
N ILE A 124 1.18 11.00 10.35
CA ILE A 124 2.08 10.05 11.02
C ILE A 124 2.27 10.40 12.50
N THR A 125 2.61 11.65 12.82
CA THR A 125 2.82 12.09 14.20
C THR A 125 1.53 12.03 15.02
N ASN A 126 0.37 12.21 14.39
CA ASN A 126 -0.92 12.13 15.08
C ASN A 126 -1.37 10.69 15.35
N LEU A 127 -1.08 9.73 14.47
CA LEU A 127 -1.59 8.36 14.57
C LEU A 127 -0.65 7.40 15.30
N TYR A 128 0.66 7.59 15.19
CA TYR A 128 1.63 6.55 15.55
C TYR A 128 2.50 6.87 16.78
N GLY A 129 2.25 7.98 17.47
CA GLY A 129 2.73 8.21 18.85
C GLY A 129 3.66 9.40 19.05
N ASP A 130 4.17 9.51 20.28
CA ASP A 130 4.85 10.71 20.79
C ASP A 130 6.39 10.61 20.76
N ASP A 131 6.95 9.43 20.45
CA ASP A 131 8.40 9.20 20.43
C ASP A 131 8.98 9.33 19.02
N ILE A 132 9.86 10.31 18.83
CA ILE A 132 10.44 10.64 17.52
C ILE A 132 11.26 9.48 16.94
N ASP A 133 12.00 8.73 17.76
CA ASP A 133 12.82 7.61 17.27
C ASP A 133 11.94 6.44 16.80
N THR A 134 10.83 6.17 17.49
CA THR A 134 9.80 5.21 17.06
C THR A 134 9.11 5.68 15.78
N LEU A 135 8.75 6.96 15.68
CA LEU A 135 8.18 7.53 14.45
C LEU A 135 9.14 7.39 13.26
N LEU A 136 10.44 7.60 13.47
CA LEU A 136 11.45 7.47 12.42
C LEU A 136 11.68 6.01 12.00
N ASN A 137 11.99 5.13 12.96
CA ASN A 137 12.44 3.77 12.69
C ASN A 137 11.28 2.81 12.38
N ASP A 138 10.15 2.93 13.08
CA ASP A 138 9.04 1.98 12.97
C ASP A 138 7.90 2.47 12.08
N ASN A 139 7.80 3.78 11.83
CA ASN A 139 6.73 4.33 10.98
C ASN A 139 7.29 4.82 9.65
N ILE A 140 8.11 5.87 9.63
CA ILE A 140 8.64 6.46 8.38
C ILE A 140 9.40 5.43 7.55
N SER A 141 10.35 4.72 8.14
CA SER A 141 11.13 3.69 7.43
C SER A 141 10.21 2.60 6.85
N GLN A 142 9.16 2.23 7.56
CA GLN A 142 8.23 1.16 7.15
C GLN A 142 7.25 1.62 6.07
N THR A 143 6.70 2.82 6.22
CA THR A 143 5.86 3.48 5.21
C THR A 143 6.63 3.68 3.91
N ILE A 144 7.88 4.17 3.96
CA ILE A 144 8.71 4.29 2.76
C ILE A 144 9.05 2.92 2.18
N THR A 145 9.28 1.89 3.01
CA THR A 145 9.49 0.51 2.51
C THR A 145 8.27 0.01 1.72
N HIS A 146 7.06 0.24 2.26
CA HIS A 146 5.81 -0.13 1.60
C HIS A 146 5.65 0.57 0.24
N GLU A 147 5.78 1.90 0.20
CA GLU A 147 5.61 2.66 -1.03
C GLU A 147 6.74 2.44 -2.05
N LEU A 148 7.98 2.26 -1.58
CA LEU A 148 9.10 1.97 -2.48
C LEU A 148 8.94 0.61 -3.14
N PHE A 149 8.38 -0.39 -2.45
CA PHE A 149 8.06 -1.67 -3.08
C PHE A 149 7.08 -1.50 -4.24
N HIS A 150 5.98 -0.77 -4.05
CA HIS A 150 5.01 -0.47 -5.11
C HIS A 150 5.68 0.18 -6.31
N LEU A 151 6.56 1.16 -6.06
CA LEU A 151 7.30 1.87 -7.10
C LEU A 151 8.25 0.93 -7.86
N VAL A 152 9.00 0.10 -7.14
CA VAL A 152 9.94 -0.86 -7.73
C VAL A 152 9.22 -1.90 -8.56
N PHE A 153 8.15 -2.46 -8.01
CA PHE A 153 7.38 -3.49 -8.68
C PHE A 153 6.65 -2.95 -9.91
N ALA A 154 6.08 -1.74 -9.84
CA ALA A 154 5.49 -1.08 -11.01
C ALA A 154 6.52 -0.85 -12.12
N ASN A 155 7.76 -0.48 -11.79
CA ASN A 155 8.82 -0.38 -12.79
C ASN A 155 9.16 -1.74 -13.40
N TYR A 156 9.31 -2.79 -12.59
CA TYR A 156 9.50 -4.16 -13.06
C TYR A 156 8.40 -4.59 -14.04
N GLN A 157 7.12 -4.39 -13.68
CA GLN A 157 5.98 -4.69 -14.54
C GLN A 157 6.08 -3.94 -15.89
N SER A 158 6.55 -2.69 -15.88
CA SER A 158 6.68 -1.87 -17.08
C SER A 158 7.78 -2.34 -18.05
N VAL A 159 8.73 -3.17 -17.61
CA VAL A 159 9.80 -3.72 -18.46
C VAL A 159 9.65 -5.22 -18.72
N SER A 160 8.95 -5.95 -17.85
CA SER A 160 8.73 -7.39 -17.97
C SER A 160 7.77 -7.74 -19.10
N SER A 161 8.22 -8.55 -20.07
CA SER A 161 7.36 -9.07 -21.13
C SER A 161 6.25 -9.97 -20.60
N SER A 162 6.50 -10.69 -19.50
CA SER A 162 5.49 -11.54 -18.86
C SER A 162 4.28 -10.72 -18.41
N TRP A 163 4.52 -9.62 -17.70
CA TRP A 163 3.46 -8.72 -17.23
C TRP A 163 2.74 -8.00 -18.36
N LYS A 164 3.45 -7.56 -19.39
CA LYS A 164 2.83 -6.91 -20.56
C LYS A 164 1.89 -7.82 -21.33
N ASN A 165 2.18 -9.12 -21.38
CA ASN A 165 1.43 -10.07 -22.18
C ASN A 165 0.30 -10.77 -21.41
N ASN A 166 0.40 -10.83 -20.08
CA ASN A 166 -0.50 -11.61 -19.22
C ASN A 166 -1.32 -10.75 -18.23
N SER A 167 -1.46 -9.45 -18.47
CA SER A 167 -2.27 -8.57 -17.60
C SER A 167 -3.76 -8.92 -17.71
N ASP A 168 -4.36 -9.39 -16.62
CA ASP A 168 -5.81 -9.61 -16.54
C ASP A 168 -6.51 -8.32 -16.12
N THR A 169 -7.12 -7.63 -17.09
CA THR A 169 -7.82 -6.36 -16.86
C THR A 169 -9.23 -6.54 -16.28
N THR A 170 -9.67 -7.77 -15.99
CA THR A 170 -10.97 -8.01 -15.35
C THR A 170 -10.96 -7.55 -13.90
N LYS A 171 -12.14 -7.36 -13.31
CA LYS A 171 -12.24 -7.02 -11.87
C LYS A 171 -11.64 -8.09 -10.97
N ILE A 172 -11.67 -9.36 -11.38
CA ILE A 172 -11.01 -10.44 -10.66
C ILE A 172 -9.50 -10.33 -10.81
N GLY A 173 -8.98 -10.12 -12.03
CA GLY A 173 -7.56 -9.87 -12.25
C GLY A 173 -7.04 -8.73 -11.38
N GLN A 174 -7.76 -7.60 -11.35
CA GLN A 174 -7.45 -6.46 -10.48
C GLN A 174 -7.41 -6.82 -8.99
N LEU A 175 -8.39 -7.59 -8.49
CA LEU A 175 -8.39 -8.05 -7.10
C LEU A 175 -7.19 -8.96 -6.80
N VAL A 176 -6.85 -9.88 -7.70
CA VAL A 176 -5.74 -10.82 -7.54
C VAL A 176 -4.40 -10.08 -7.54
N GLU A 177 -4.23 -9.09 -8.42
CA GLU A 177 -3.07 -8.19 -8.41
C GLU A 177 -2.98 -7.39 -7.11
N ILE A 178 -4.10 -6.85 -6.60
CA ILE A 178 -4.13 -6.16 -5.29
C ILE A 178 -3.69 -7.10 -4.17
N VAL A 179 -4.22 -8.32 -4.11
CA VAL A 179 -3.88 -9.30 -3.07
C VAL A 179 -2.37 -9.60 -3.08
N GLN A 180 -1.76 -9.82 -4.24
CA GLN A 180 -0.32 -10.04 -4.32
C GLN A 180 0.47 -8.77 -3.93
N ASN A 181 0.16 -7.65 -4.58
CA ASN A 181 0.96 -6.42 -4.49
C ASN A 181 0.92 -5.83 -3.08
N GLU A 182 -0.28 -5.54 -2.56
CA GLU A 182 -0.46 -5.00 -1.21
C GLU A 182 -0.04 -6.00 -0.14
N GLY A 183 -0.27 -7.29 -0.38
CA GLY A 183 0.14 -8.36 0.53
C GLY A 183 1.64 -8.38 0.78
N ILE A 184 2.44 -8.32 -0.29
CA ILE A 184 3.91 -8.27 -0.19
C ILE A 184 4.34 -6.95 0.46
N ALA A 185 3.80 -5.81 -0.01
CA ALA A 185 4.13 -4.49 0.54
C ALA A 185 3.89 -4.41 2.06
N HIS A 186 2.76 -4.93 2.55
CA HIS A 186 2.46 -5.00 3.98
C HIS A 186 3.33 -6.01 4.73
N TYR A 187 3.65 -7.16 4.12
CA TYR A 187 4.45 -8.19 4.77
C TYR A 187 5.91 -7.73 5.04
N ILE A 188 6.52 -7.06 4.06
CA ILE A 188 7.92 -6.61 4.15
C ILE A 188 8.08 -5.29 4.92
N SER A 189 6.96 -4.61 5.20
CA SER A 189 6.92 -3.38 6.00
C SER A 189 6.42 -3.65 7.42
N HIS A 190 6.45 -2.61 8.26
CA HIS A 190 5.85 -2.50 9.59
C HIS A 190 6.25 -3.60 10.57
N ASN A 191 7.49 -4.12 10.48
CA ASN A 191 7.96 -5.27 11.25
C ASN A 191 7.00 -6.48 11.19
N GLN A 192 6.15 -6.56 10.14
CA GLN A 192 5.06 -7.54 10.08
C GLN A 192 5.60 -8.95 9.92
N LYS A 193 6.66 -9.14 9.11
CA LYS A 193 7.41 -10.40 9.03
C LYS A 193 7.84 -10.87 10.43
N GLN A 194 8.50 -10.02 11.21
CA GLN A 194 8.98 -10.37 12.55
C GLN A 194 7.81 -10.62 13.51
N ASN A 195 6.74 -9.82 13.44
CA ASN A 195 5.53 -10.01 14.23
C ASN A 195 4.87 -11.35 13.93
N LEU A 196 4.68 -11.70 12.66
CA LEU A 196 4.10 -12.98 12.23
C LEU A 196 4.97 -14.16 12.67
N ILE A 197 6.29 -14.10 12.46
CA ILE A 197 7.21 -15.16 12.90
C ILE A 197 7.12 -15.39 14.42
N LYS A 198 7.07 -14.30 15.21
CA LYS A 198 7.06 -14.38 16.68
C LYS A 198 5.71 -14.77 17.23
N ASN A 199 4.62 -14.25 16.65
CA ASN A 199 3.31 -14.23 17.31
C ASN A 199 2.22 -15.07 16.65
N TYR A 200 2.40 -15.52 15.40
CA TYR A 200 1.35 -16.24 14.67
C TYR A 200 0.89 -17.54 15.36
N ASN A 201 1.80 -18.22 16.07
CA ASN A 201 1.50 -19.44 16.82
C ASN A 201 1.39 -19.24 18.34
N THR A 202 1.54 -18.01 18.84
CA THR A 202 1.48 -17.73 20.28
C THR A 202 0.10 -17.29 20.74
N SER A 203 -0.69 -16.66 19.87
CA SER A 203 -2.08 -16.32 20.11
C SER A 203 -2.97 -16.64 18.89
N ASN A 204 -4.28 -16.73 19.11
CA ASN A 204 -5.23 -16.93 18.02
C ASN A 204 -5.58 -15.64 17.26
N GLU A 205 -5.23 -14.47 17.79
CA GLU A 205 -5.62 -13.16 17.23
C GLU A 205 -5.21 -13.00 15.75
N LEU A 206 -3.97 -13.35 15.41
CA LEU A 206 -3.50 -13.26 14.02
C LEU A 206 -4.20 -14.27 13.11
N LYS A 207 -4.52 -15.46 13.62
CA LYS A 207 -5.26 -16.49 12.87
C LYS A 207 -6.72 -16.07 12.65
N GLU A 208 -7.33 -15.42 13.63
CA GLU A 208 -8.69 -14.87 13.51
C GLU A 208 -8.75 -13.77 12.44
N HIS A 209 -7.77 -12.87 12.41
CA HIS A 209 -7.65 -11.87 11.35
C HIS A 209 -7.40 -12.48 9.97
N GLU A 210 -6.60 -13.54 9.88
CA GLU A 210 -6.40 -14.26 8.63
C GLU A 210 -7.71 -14.89 8.13
N VAL A 211 -8.41 -15.63 8.99
CA VAL A 211 -9.69 -16.28 8.64
C VAL A 211 -10.72 -15.25 8.18
N GLU A 212 -10.85 -14.12 8.88
CA GLU A 212 -11.80 -13.08 8.48
C GLU A 212 -11.41 -12.43 7.15
N ALA A 213 -10.13 -12.16 6.91
CA ALA A 213 -9.68 -11.60 5.64
C ALA A 213 -9.98 -12.54 4.45
N PHE A 214 -9.79 -13.84 4.62
CA PHE A 214 -10.13 -14.85 3.59
C PHE A 214 -11.63 -14.97 3.36
N LYS A 215 -12.44 -14.87 4.42
CA LYS A 215 -13.90 -14.85 4.30
C LYS A 215 -14.39 -13.61 3.54
N GLN A 216 -13.83 -12.43 3.81
CA GLN A 216 -14.14 -11.22 3.07
C GLN A 216 -13.66 -11.30 1.61
N LEU A 217 -12.51 -11.94 1.37
CA LEU A 217 -12.03 -12.22 0.02
C LEU A 217 -13.01 -13.12 -0.76
N ASP A 218 -13.53 -14.18 -0.16
CA ASP A 218 -14.55 -15.05 -0.76
C ASP A 218 -15.84 -14.30 -1.11
N ILE A 219 -16.34 -13.46 -0.20
CA ILE A 219 -17.49 -12.60 -0.43
C ILE A 219 -17.22 -11.66 -1.62
N ALA A 220 -16.06 -11.00 -1.64
CA ALA A 220 -15.68 -10.07 -2.69
C ALA A 220 -15.60 -10.76 -4.06
N VAL A 221 -15.00 -11.95 -4.15
CA VAL A 221 -14.91 -12.72 -5.39
C VAL A 221 -16.30 -13.02 -5.95
N LYS A 222 -17.22 -13.52 -5.10
CA LYS A 222 -18.61 -13.80 -5.49
C LYS A 222 -19.34 -12.56 -5.98
N GLN A 223 -19.13 -11.42 -5.31
CA GLN A 223 -19.71 -10.15 -5.72
C GLN A 223 -19.15 -9.66 -7.06
N LEU A 224 -17.83 -9.70 -7.27
CA LEU A 224 -17.21 -9.25 -8.52
C LEU A 224 -17.67 -10.09 -9.73
N LEU A 225 -17.96 -11.37 -9.52
CA LEU A 225 -18.51 -12.28 -10.53
C LEU A 225 -20.02 -12.11 -10.76
N ASN A 226 -20.74 -11.46 -9.84
CA ASN A 226 -22.18 -11.24 -9.99
C ASN A 226 -22.47 -10.31 -11.19
N PRO A 227 -23.24 -10.74 -12.21
CA PRO A 227 -23.58 -9.91 -13.36
C PRO A 227 -24.53 -8.75 -13.00
N GLU A 228 -25.26 -8.85 -11.88
CA GLU A 228 -26.24 -7.84 -11.46
C GLU A 228 -25.61 -6.62 -10.77
N LEU A 229 -24.35 -6.73 -10.31
CA LEU A 229 -23.65 -5.58 -9.71
C LEU A 229 -23.13 -4.64 -10.79
N SER A 230 -23.38 -3.35 -10.58
CA SER A 230 -22.85 -2.29 -11.43
C SER A 230 -21.32 -2.20 -11.34
N ASN A 231 -20.69 -1.63 -12.35
CA ASN A 231 -19.24 -1.40 -12.34
C ASN A 231 -18.80 -0.54 -11.15
N GLN A 232 -19.58 0.48 -10.78
CA GLN A 232 -19.28 1.33 -9.63
C GLN A 232 -19.28 0.54 -8.31
N GLU A 233 -20.21 -0.41 -8.14
CA GLU A 233 -20.22 -1.28 -6.95
C GLU A 233 -19.00 -2.20 -6.92
N LYS A 234 -18.60 -2.73 -8.09
CA LYS A 234 -17.37 -3.54 -8.23
C LYS A 234 -16.12 -2.72 -7.93
N ASP A 235 -16.05 -1.48 -8.37
CA ASP A 235 -14.97 -0.55 -8.05
C ASP A 235 -14.89 -0.25 -6.56
N ASN A 236 -16.04 -0.09 -5.89
CA ASN A 236 -16.09 0.09 -4.44
C ASN A 236 -15.60 -1.14 -3.67
N ILE A 237 -15.85 -2.35 -4.18
CA ILE A 237 -15.32 -3.60 -3.60
C ILE A 237 -13.80 -3.63 -3.72
N LEU A 238 -13.26 -3.31 -4.91
CA LEU A 238 -11.81 -3.22 -5.12
C LEU A 238 -11.17 -2.17 -4.20
N MET A 239 -11.77 -0.98 -4.08
CA MET A 239 -11.28 0.06 -3.17
C MET A 239 -11.24 -0.43 -1.72
N LYS A 240 -12.26 -1.14 -1.25
CA LYS A 240 -12.28 -1.70 0.12
C LYS A 240 -11.24 -2.80 0.35
N SER A 241 -10.75 -3.44 -0.70
CA SER A 241 -9.76 -4.50 -0.57
C SER A 241 -8.38 -3.99 -0.13
N ASN A 242 -8.07 -2.71 -0.37
CA ASN A 242 -6.79 -2.09 0.01
C ASN A 242 -6.91 -0.76 0.79
N SER A 243 -8.11 -0.19 0.92
CA SER A 243 -8.34 1.10 1.59
C SER A 243 -9.22 0.94 2.83
N GLY A 244 -8.97 1.75 3.87
CA GLY A 244 -9.69 1.70 5.15
C GLY A 244 -8.78 1.52 6.35
N ARG A 245 -9.35 1.16 7.52
CA ARG A 245 -8.55 0.81 8.69
C ARG A 245 -7.75 -0.45 8.39
N TYR A 246 -6.61 -0.61 9.08
CA TYR A 246 -5.63 -1.66 8.76
C TYR A 246 -6.25 -3.06 8.57
N TRP A 247 -7.07 -3.53 9.52
CA TRP A 247 -7.70 -4.85 9.44
C TRP A 247 -8.91 -4.95 8.52
N ASP A 248 -9.43 -3.81 8.03
CA ASP A 248 -10.57 -3.78 7.10
C ASP A 248 -10.12 -4.01 5.64
N LYS A 249 -8.82 -3.87 5.35
CA LYS A 249 -8.21 -4.03 4.03
C LYS A 249 -8.06 -5.51 3.66
N PHE A 250 -9.17 -6.21 3.47
CA PHE A 250 -9.17 -7.68 3.39
C PHE A 250 -8.24 -8.26 2.31
N GLY A 251 -8.08 -7.59 1.16
CA GLY A 251 -7.21 -8.06 0.06
C GLY A 251 -5.74 -7.97 0.45
N ALA A 252 -5.34 -6.82 0.99
CA ALA A 252 -4.01 -6.59 1.55
C ALA A 252 -3.68 -7.57 2.69
N ILE A 253 -4.62 -7.77 3.63
CA ILE A 253 -4.42 -8.62 4.80
C ILE A 253 -4.35 -10.10 4.40
N ALA A 254 -5.25 -10.58 3.53
CA ALA A 254 -5.20 -11.95 3.03
C ALA A 254 -3.87 -12.19 2.29
N GLY A 255 -3.48 -11.26 1.42
CA GLY A 255 -2.20 -11.29 0.70
C GLY A 255 -1.00 -11.38 1.64
N LYS A 256 -0.97 -10.57 2.71
CA LYS A 256 0.11 -10.59 3.71
C LYS A 256 0.29 -11.97 4.34
N PHE A 257 -0.81 -12.62 4.73
CA PHE A 257 -0.75 -13.98 5.28
C PHE A 257 -0.33 -15.00 4.23
N MET A 258 -0.81 -14.87 2.98
CA MET A 258 -0.34 -15.72 1.89
C MET A 258 1.17 -15.64 1.69
N VAL A 259 1.74 -14.42 1.68
CA VAL A 259 3.21 -14.21 1.59
C VAL A 259 3.92 -14.90 2.75
N TYR A 260 3.45 -14.72 3.98
CA TYR A 260 4.02 -15.37 5.16
C TYR A 260 4.07 -16.89 5.03
N HIS A 261 2.97 -17.51 4.62
CA HIS A 261 2.88 -18.96 4.48
C HIS A 261 3.73 -19.48 3.31
N ILE A 262 3.73 -18.80 2.17
CA ILE A 262 4.57 -19.15 1.01
C ILE A 262 6.06 -19.04 1.38
N GLU A 263 6.48 -17.95 2.01
CA GLU A 263 7.88 -17.76 2.37
C GLU A 263 8.32 -18.77 3.43
N LYS A 264 7.46 -19.05 4.42
CA LYS A 264 7.77 -20.04 5.46
C LYS A 264 8.01 -21.44 4.89
N GLU A 265 7.26 -21.83 3.85
CA GLU A 265 7.35 -23.16 3.25
C GLU A 265 8.40 -23.26 2.13
N TYR A 266 8.46 -22.25 1.24
CA TYR A 266 9.26 -22.29 0.01
C TYR A 266 10.35 -21.23 -0.07
N GLY A 267 10.50 -20.38 0.94
CA GLY A 267 11.51 -19.33 1.01
C GLY A 267 11.20 -18.09 0.16
N GLU A 268 12.02 -17.05 0.32
CA GLU A 268 11.87 -15.75 -0.34
C GLU A 268 11.92 -15.87 -1.89
N GLN A 269 12.65 -16.86 -2.43
CA GLN A 269 12.72 -17.07 -3.88
C GLN A 269 11.36 -17.45 -4.49
N ALA A 270 10.45 -18.06 -3.73
CA ALA A 270 9.10 -18.34 -4.20
C ALA A 270 8.29 -17.06 -4.38
N ILE A 271 8.47 -16.07 -3.49
CA ILE A 271 7.84 -14.75 -3.63
C ILE A 271 8.38 -14.02 -4.87
N GLN A 272 9.71 -14.00 -5.07
CA GLN A 272 10.32 -13.44 -6.28
C GLN A 272 9.75 -14.07 -7.55
N LYS A 273 9.67 -15.40 -7.58
CA LYS A 273 9.12 -16.15 -8.71
C LYS A 273 7.65 -15.80 -8.97
N SER A 274 6.89 -15.52 -7.91
CA SER A 274 5.51 -15.03 -8.04
C SER A 274 5.42 -13.64 -8.68
N LEU A 275 6.37 -12.75 -8.39
CA LEU A 275 6.45 -11.48 -9.10
C LEU A 275 6.82 -11.68 -10.56
N SER A 276 7.70 -12.62 -10.92
CA SER A 276 8.05 -12.87 -12.34
C SER A 276 6.94 -13.53 -13.15
N LYS A 277 6.19 -14.45 -12.53
CA LYS A 277 5.16 -15.25 -13.20
C LYS A 277 3.75 -14.64 -13.15
N GLY A 278 3.53 -13.63 -12.33
CA GLY A 278 2.25 -12.94 -12.23
C GLY A 278 1.43 -13.36 -11.00
N ALA A 279 0.38 -12.58 -10.74
CA ALA A 279 -0.41 -12.68 -9.52
C ALA A 279 -1.20 -13.99 -9.38
N TYR A 280 -1.59 -14.66 -10.48
CA TYR A 280 -2.19 -15.99 -10.40
C TYR A 280 -1.22 -17.07 -9.92
N TYR A 281 0.07 -16.96 -10.28
CA TYR A 281 1.09 -17.89 -9.76
C TYR A 281 1.32 -17.71 -8.25
N PHE A 282 1.13 -16.50 -7.73
CA PHE A 282 1.14 -16.26 -6.29
C PHE A 282 0.01 -17.04 -5.59
N LEU A 283 -1.20 -17.02 -6.15
CA LEU A 283 -2.31 -17.83 -5.62
C LEU A 283 -2.05 -19.34 -5.78
N GLU A 284 -1.43 -19.77 -6.88
CA GLU A 284 -1.02 -21.17 -7.09
C GLU A 284 -0.10 -21.65 -5.96
N LEU A 285 0.92 -20.85 -5.63
CA LEU A 285 1.85 -21.16 -4.56
C LEU A 285 1.12 -21.27 -3.21
N TYR A 286 0.25 -20.32 -2.87
CA TYR A 286 -0.52 -20.41 -1.64
C TYR A 286 -1.44 -21.64 -1.61
N ASN A 287 -2.14 -21.92 -2.71
CA ASN A 287 -3.00 -23.11 -2.80
C ASN A 287 -2.22 -24.41 -2.58
N LYS A 288 -0.96 -24.45 -3.04
CA LYS A 288 -0.08 -25.58 -2.79
C LYS A 288 0.27 -25.71 -1.30
N VAL A 289 0.68 -24.61 -0.64
CA VAL A 289 0.94 -24.59 0.81
C VAL A 289 -0.31 -25.03 1.59
N GLN A 290 -1.49 -24.52 1.22
CA GLN A 290 -2.77 -24.87 1.84
C GLN A 290 -3.10 -26.36 1.68
N SER A 291 -2.77 -26.98 0.53
CA SER A 291 -2.97 -28.42 0.32
C SER A 291 -2.07 -29.29 1.20
N GLU A 292 -0.91 -28.76 1.59
CA GLU A 292 0.05 -29.40 2.51
C GLU A 292 -0.29 -29.10 3.99
N ASN A 293 -1.10 -28.05 4.25
CA ASN A 293 -1.55 -27.64 5.57
C ASN A 293 -3.05 -27.31 5.60
N SER A 294 -3.87 -28.30 5.92
CA SER A 294 -5.32 -28.21 5.90
C SER A 294 -5.94 -27.26 6.95
N GLU A 295 -5.15 -26.78 7.92
CA GLU A 295 -5.62 -25.80 8.91
C GLU A 295 -5.65 -24.38 8.34
N LEU A 296 -4.97 -24.12 7.23
CA LEU A 296 -4.93 -22.80 6.60
C LEU A 296 -6.25 -22.49 5.88
N PRO A 297 -6.67 -21.21 5.88
CA PRO A 297 -7.84 -20.76 5.14
C PRO A 297 -7.77 -21.13 3.65
N ILE A 298 -8.91 -21.54 3.11
CA ILE A 298 -9.02 -22.01 1.74
C ILE A 298 -9.24 -20.81 0.82
N LEU A 299 -8.56 -20.79 -0.34
CA LEU A 299 -8.87 -19.81 -1.37
C LEU A 299 -10.31 -19.96 -1.88
N PRO A 300 -10.99 -18.87 -2.25
CA PRO A 300 -12.28 -18.93 -2.93
C PRO A 300 -12.21 -19.90 -4.13
N GLU A 301 -13.20 -20.79 -4.27
CA GLU A 301 -13.19 -21.83 -5.29
C GLU A 301 -13.10 -21.25 -6.71
N GLU A 302 -13.76 -20.12 -6.94
CA GLU A 302 -13.74 -19.41 -8.22
C GLU A 302 -12.35 -18.85 -8.56
N LEU A 303 -11.49 -18.58 -7.56
CA LEU A 303 -10.09 -18.25 -7.80
C LEU A 303 -9.27 -19.51 -8.11
N LYS A 304 -9.52 -20.63 -7.42
CA LYS A 304 -8.82 -21.90 -7.67
C LYS A 304 -9.04 -22.43 -9.09
N GLU A 305 -10.25 -22.26 -9.63
CA GLU A 305 -10.57 -22.63 -11.01
C GLU A 305 -9.76 -21.84 -12.03
N ARG A 306 -9.37 -20.61 -11.69
CA ARG A 306 -8.63 -19.68 -12.55
C ARG A 306 -7.11 -19.88 -12.51
N ILE A 307 -6.58 -20.54 -11.48
CA ILE A 307 -5.14 -20.86 -11.34
C ILE A 307 -4.65 -21.86 -12.42
N LYS A 308 -5.57 -22.56 -13.11
CA LYS A 308 -5.24 -23.62 -14.09
C LYS A 308 -4.98 -23.12 -15.52
N TYR A 309 -5.02 -21.81 -15.75
CA TYR A 309 -4.85 -21.16 -17.05
C TYR A 309 -3.72 -20.14 -17.01
#